data_AF-A0A956UGH9-F1
#
_entry.id   AF-A0A956UGH9-F1
#
_cell.length_a   1.000
_cell.length_b   1.000
_cell.length_c   1.000
_cell.angle_alpha   90.00
_cell.angle_beta   90.00
_cell.angle_gamma   90.00
#
_symmetry.space_group_name_H-M   'P 1'
#
loop_
_entity.id
_entity.type
_entity.pdbx_description
1 polymer ?
#
loop_
_entity_poly.entity_id
_entity_poly.type
_entity_poly.pdbx_seq_one_letter_code
_entity_poly.pdbx_strand_id
1 'polypeptide(L)' 'MSQRLKDTFARGKAEDRTLFMPYITGGYPESFETVPLLLALEAGGADIIELG' A
#
# COMPACT_ATOMS: atom_id res chain seq x y z
N MET A 1 -4.83 -14.02 7.05
CA MET A 1 -5.09 -12.91 6.10
C MET A 1 -6.16 -12.00 6.67
N SER A 2 -5.89 -10.70 6.81
CA SER A 2 -6.84 -9.73 7.39
C SER A 2 -8.06 -9.53 6.50
N GLN A 3 -9.19 -9.09 7.08
CA GLN A 3 -10.39 -8.81 6.29
C GLN A 3 -10.16 -7.72 5.25
N ARG A 4 -9.49 -6.62 5.64
CA ARG A 4 -9.11 -5.53 4.74
C ARG A 4 -8.36 -6.03 3.50
N LEU A 5 -7.39 -6.93 3.68
CA LEU A 5 -6.59 -7.45 2.58
C LEU A 5 -7.45 -8.31 1.63
N LYS A 6 -8.35 -9.15 2.16
CA LYS A 6 -9.28 -9.95 1.36
C LYS A 6 -10.19 -9.06 0.51
N ASP A 7 -10.71 -7.99 1.12
CA ASP A 7 -11.62 -7.06 0.46
C ASP A 7 -10.91 -6.32 -0.68
N THR A 8 -9.65 -5.90 -0.50
CA THR A 8 -8.86 -5.27 -1.56
C THR A 8 -8.67 -6.18 -2.77
N PHE A 9 -8.33 -7.46 -2.56
CA PHE A 9 -8.22 -8.43 -3.65
C PHE A 9 -9.56 -8.71 -4.34
N ALA A 10 -10.64 -8.83 -3.56
CA ALA A 10 -11.98 -9.02 -4.11
C ALA A 10 -12.39 -7.84 -5.01
N ARG A 11 -12.11 -6.61 -4.56
CA ARG A 11 -12.35 -5.38 -5.34
C ARG A 11 -11.54 -5.35 -6.64
N GLY A 12 -10.23 -5.58 -6.58
CA GLY A 12 -9.39 -5.59 -7.79
C GLY A 12 -9.84 -6.63 -8.83
N LYS A 13 -10.25 -7.82 -8.36
CA LYS A 13 -10.82 -8.85 -9.24
C LYS A 13 -12.15 -8.42 -9.85
N ALA A 14 -13.03 -7.77 -9.10
CA ALA A 14 -14.31 -7.29 -9.61
C ALA A 14 -14.13 -6.14 -10.63
N GLU A 15 -13.06 -5.37 -10.50
CA GLU A 15 -12.68 -4.28 -11.41
C GLU A 15 -11.90 -4.75 -12.65
N ASP A 16 -11.58 -6.05 -12.76
CA ASP A 16 -10.64 -6.61 -13.75
C ASP A 16 -9.31 -5.83 -13.81
N ARG A 17 -8.83 -5.42 -12.63
CA ARG A 17 -7.68 -4.54 -12.47
C ARG A 17 -6.59 -5.19 -11.62
N THR A 18 -5.36 -5.14 -12.11
CA THR A 18 -4.17 -5.51 -11.32
C THR A 18 -3.97 -4.53 -10.17
N LEU A 19 -3.77 -5.06 -8.97
CA LEU A 19 -3.47 -4.24 -7.79
C LEU A 19 -2.02 -3.73 -7.80
N PHE A 20 -1.82 -2.54 -7.28
CA PHE A 20 -0.50 -1.95 -7.08
C PHE A 20 -0.07 -2.04 -5.61
N MET A 21 1.07 -2.70 -5.35
CA MET A 21 1.63 -2.90 -4.01
C MET A 21 3.09 -2.44 -3.95
N PRO A 22 3.36 -1.16 -3.68
CA PRO A 22 4.72 -0.67 -3.45
C PRO A 22 5.29 -1.22 -2.14
N TYR A 23 6.61 -1.41 -2.15
CA TYR A 23 7.42 -1.70 -0.96
C TYR A 23 8.25 -0.46 -0.59
N ILE A 24 8.31 -0.13 0.70
CA ILE A 24 9.29 0.81 1.26
C ILE A 24 9.87 0.27 2.55
N THR A 25 11.08 0.72 2.89
CA THR A 25 11.71 0.39 4.17
C THR A 25 11.36 1.44 5.21
N GLY A 26 10.81 1.01 6.35
CA GLY A 26 10.52 1.89 7.47
C GLY A 26 11.80 2.52 8.00
N GLY A 27 11.80 3.84 8.11
CA GLY A 27 12.95 4.58 8.61
C GLY A 27 13.96 5.04 7.57
N TYR A 28 13.74 4.75 6.28
CA TYR A 28 14.60 5.19 5.17
C TYR A 28 13.88 6.23 4.29
N PRO A 29 14.55 7.31 3.84
CA PRO A 29 15.93 7.69 4.17
C PRO A 29 16.10 8.13 5.62
N GLU A 30 15.11 8.82 6.17
CA GLU A 30 15.07 9.26 7.57
C GLU A 30 13.80 8.79 8.29
N SER A 31 13.89 8.56 9.60
CA SER A 31 12.77 8.03 10.41
C SER A 31 11.47 8.81 10.30
N PHE A 32 11.55 10.15 10.29
CA PHE A 32 10.40 11.03 10.22
C PHE A 32 9.73 11.06 8.84
N GLU A 33 10.38 10.55 7.79
CA GLU A 33 9.83 10.52 6.43
C GLU A 33 8.88 9.35 6.19
N THR A 34 8.93 8.30 7.01
CA THR A 34 8.11 7.09 6.85
C THR A 34 6.62 7.42 6.73
N VAL A 35 6.08 8.23 7.66
CA VAL A 35 4.65 8.54 7.68
C VAL A 35 4.22 9.38 6.46
N PRO A 36 4.90 10.51 6.13
CA PRO A 36 4.64 11.23 4.88
C PRO A 36 4.71 10.36 3.63
N LEU A 37 5.68 9.43 3.54
CA LEU A 37 5.81 8.52 2.40
C LEU A 37 4.64 7.54 2.30
N LEU A 38 4.21 6.93 3.42
CA LEU A 38 3.05 6.04 3.43
C LEU A 38 1.77 6.76 2.96
N LEU A 39 1.54 7.99 3.42
CA LEU A 39 0.39 8.81 3.00
C LEU A 39 0.49 9.22 1.53
N ALA A 40 1.69 9.53 1.04
CA ALA A 40 1.91 9.84 -0.37
C ALA A 40 1.64 8.63 -1.27
N LEU A 41 2.03 7.42 -0.86
CA LEU A 41 1.74 6.19 -1.59
C LEU A 41 0.23 5.89 -1.63
N GLU A 42 -0.49 6.08 -0.52
CA GLU A 42 -1.96 5.98 -0.49
C GLU A 42 -2.59 6.98 -1.48
N ALA A 43 -2.22 8.26 -1.38
CA ALA A 43 -2.73 9.31 -2.27
C ALA A 43 -2.36 9.07 -3.75
N GLY A 44 -1.22 8.41 -4.00
CA GLY A 44 -0.76 7.98 -5.32
C GLY A 44 -1.47 6.75 -5.88
N GLY A 45 -2.39 6.13 -5.12
CA GLY A 45 -3.20 5.00 -5.58
C GLY A 45 -2.64 3.61 -5.24
N ALA A 46 -1.77 3.49 -4.23
CA ALA A 46 -1.40 2.19 -3.70
C ALA A 46 -2.63 1.44 -3.13
N ASP A 47 -2.83 0.20 -3.58
CA ASP A 47 -3.92 -0.65 -3.06
C ASP A 47 -3.54 -1.27 -1.71
N ILE A 48 -2.27 -1.63 -1.57
CA ILE A 48 -1.62 -2.24 -0.41
C ILE A 48 -0.23 -1.62 -0.32
N ILE A 49 0.31 -1.38 0.88
CA ILE A 49 1.70 -0.96 1.04
C ILE A 49 2.41 -2.03 1.86
N GLU A 50 3.54 -2.51 1.33
CA GLU A 50 4.45 -3.37 2.08
C GLU A 50 5.49 -2.50 2.77
N LEU A 51 5.50 -2.54 4.11
CA LEU A 51 6.45 -1.78 4.93
C LEU A 51 7.45 -2.78 5.53
N GLY A 52 8.70 -2.67 5.11
CA GLY A 52 9.83 -3.42 5.66
C GLY A 52 10.40 -2.84 6.94
#